data_AF-A0A1E5WA89-F1
#
_entry.id   AF-A0A1E5WA89-F1
#
_cell.length_a   1.000
_cell.length_b   1.000
_cell.length_c   1.000
_cell.angle_alpha   90.00
_cell.angle_beta   90.00
_cell.angle_gamma   90.00
#
_symmetry.space_group_name_H-M   'P 1'
#
loop_
_entity.id
_entity.type
_entity.pdbx_description
1 polymer ?
#
loop_
_entity_poly.entity_id
_entity_poly.type
_entity_poly.pdbx_seq_one_letter_code
_entity_poly.pdbx_strand_id
1 'polypeptide(L)'
;LASRPLSTRPSSSPTCPCSPTRPSASTSNPSGALLAAAHGAVPAHRARAAAKALVSKLQPEEVLVLDAVQSGSYRGRLAADEPVEGKLETRAARRQGGVGVARAVAALAPPGSVVDGLGAAVLTECEIRGKA
;
A
#
# COMPACT_ATOMS: atom_id res chain seq x y z
N LEU A 1 -45.10 -30.77 -35.69
CA LEU A 1 -45.81 -29.65 -35.02
C LEU A 1 -45.19 -29.50 -33.64
N ALA A 2 -44.20 -28.62 -33.50
CA ALA A 2 -44.35 -27.22 -33.01
C ALA A 2 -44.19 -27.20 -31.47
N SER A 3 -43.37 -26.40 -30.80
CA SER A 3 -42.37 -25.37 -31.13
C SER A 3 -41.57 -25.10 -29.85
N ARG A 4 -40.26 -24.80 -29.93
CA ARG A 4 -39.56 -24.04 -28.87
C ARG A 4 -40.01 -22.57 -28.96
N PRO A 5 -39.94 -21.81 -27.86
CA PRO A 5 -39.03 -20.67 -27.94
C PRO A 5 -38.20 -20.42 -26.67
N LEU A 6 -37.08 -19.75 -26.93
CA LEU A 6 -36.08 -19.20 -26.01
C LEU A 6 -36.72 -18.39 -24.88
N SER A 7 -36.25 -18.60 -23.64
CA SER A 7 -36.37 -17.61 -22.58
C SER A 7 -34.98 -16.98 -22.36
N THR A 8 -34.80 -15.83 -22.98
CA THR A 8 -33.73 -14.85 -22.75
C THR A 8 -34.12 -13.91 -21.62
N ARG A 9 -33.26 -13.74 -20.60
CA ARG A 9 -33.12 -12.53 -19.76
C ARG A 9 -32.06 -12.75 -18.68
N PRO A 10 -31.45 -11.69 -18.12
CA PRO A 10 -30.50 -10.80 -18.77
C PRO A 10 -29.15 -10.80 -18.03
N SER A 11 -28.13 -10.24 -18.68
CA SER A 11 -26.83 -9.93 -18.06
C SER A 11 -27.01 -8.99 -16.87
N SER A 12 -26.73 -9.45 -15.65
CA SER A 12 -26.42 -8.57 -14.53
C SER A 12 -24.90 -8.52 -14.39
N SER A 13 -24.30 -7.55 -15.07
CA SER A 13 -22.96 -7.05 -14.73
C SER A 13 -22.90 -6.73 -13.24
N PRO A 14 -21.87 -7.12 -12.48
CA PRO A 14 -21.66 -6.52 -11.18
C PRO A 14 -21.28 -5.05 -11.39
N THR A 15 -22.25 -4.18 -11.14
CA THR A 15 -22.07 -2.74 -11.01
C THR A 15 -20.97 -2.49 -9.98
N CYS A 16 -19.82 -1.97 -10.43
CA CYS A 16 -18.83 -1.37 -9.56
C CYS A 16 -19.50 -0.22 -8.79
N PRO A 17 -19.60 -0.26 -7.46
CA PRO A 17 -19.86 0.95 -6.71
C PRO A 17 -18.52 1.69 -6.60
N CYS A 18 -18.26 2.61 -7.54
CA CYS A 18 -17.32 3.69 -7.28
C CYS A 18 -17.95 4.59 -6.22
N SER A 19 -17.84 4.19 -4.95
CA SER A 19 -18.16 5.04 -3.82
C SER A 19 -17.12 6.19 -3.78
N PRO A 20 -17.55 7.43 -3.49
CA PRO A 20 -16.63 8.51 -3.24
C PRO A 20 -15.85 8.19 -1.96
N THR A 21 -14.55 7.97 -2.10
CA THR A 21 -13.64 7.70 -0.98
C THR A 21 -13.67 8.91 -0.03
N ARG A 22 -14.27 8.72 1.16
CA ARG A 22 -14.36 9.71 2.25
C ARG A 22 -12.95 10.09 2.75
N PRO A 23 -12.83 11.22 3.47
CA PRO A 23 -11.60 12.02 3.50
C PRO A 23 -10.46 11.29 4.20
N SER A 24 -9.28 11.33 3.56
CA SER A 24 -8.01 11.05 4.24
C SER A 24 -7.85 12.07 5.37
N ALA A 25 -7.82 11.60 6.61
CA ALA A 25 -7.47 12.44 7.73
C ALA A 25 -5.96 12.72 7.69
N SER A 26 -5.58 13.99 7.67
CA SER A 26 -4.20 14.44 7.81
C SER A 26 -4.10 15.37 9.01
N THR A 27 -3.37 14.95 10.04
CA THR A 27 -3.08 15.80 11.20
C THR A 27 -1.63 16.25 11.11
N SER A 28 -1.42 17.57 11.12
CA SER A 28 -0.08 18.18 11.16
C SER A 28 0.27 18.52 12.61
N ASN A 29 1.38 17.99 13.11
CA ASN A 29 1.96 18.41 14.38
C ASN A 29 2.96 19.56 14.16
N PRO A 30 3.22 20.43 15.16
CA PRO A 30 4.20 21.51 15.04
C PRO A 30 5.64 21.03 14.77
N SER A 31 5.90 19.73 14.93
CA SER A 31 7.19 19.09 14.67
C SER A 31 7.45 18.76 13.19
N GLY A 32 6.59 19.16 12.25
CA GLY A 32 6.79 18.92 10.82
C GLY A 32 6.43 17.50 10.33
N ALA A 33 5.89 16.66 11.20
CA ALA A 33 5.43 15.31 10.85
C ALA A 33 3.95 15.33 10.37
N LEU A 34 3.68 14.62 9.28
CA LEU A 34 2.33 14.44 8.73
C LEU A 34 1.94 12.95 8.77
N LEU A 35 0.87 12.64 9.49
CA LEU A 35 0.25 11.32 9.46
C LEU A 35 -0.89 11.33 8.44
N ALA A 36 -0.86 10.38 7.50
CA ALA A 36 -1.92 10.20 6.52
C ALA A 36 -2.49 8.77 6.64
N ALA A 37 -3.82 8.68 6.71
CA ALA A 37 -4.54 7.42 6.65
C ALA A 37 -5.56 7.45 5.50
N ALA A 38 -5.64 6.34 4.76
CA ALA A 38 -6.67 6.13 3.75
C ALA A 38 -7.72 5.17 4.31
N HIS A 39 -9.01 5.52 4.14
CA HIS A 39 -10.08 4.60 4.52
C HIS A 39 -10.30 3.57 3.42
N GLY A 40 -10.03 2.31 3.73
CA GLY A 40 -10.11 1.19 2.78
C GLY A 40 -8.90 1.06 1.86
N ALA A 41 -8.87 -0.03 1.09
CA ALA A 41 -7.77 -0.31 0.17
C ALA A 41 -7.78 0.69 -1.00
N VAL A 42 -6.65 1.37 -1.22
CA VAL A 42 -6.49 2.23 -2.39
C VAL A 42 -6.28 1.35 -3.63
N PRO A 43 -7.14 1.45 -4.66
CA PRO A 43 -7.01 0.61 -5.85
C PRO A 43 -5.65 0.82 -6.53
N ALA A 44 -5.04 -0.27 -7.02
CA ALA A 44 -3.71 -0.24 -7.63
C ALA A 44 -3.57 0.81 -8.75
N HIS A 45 -4.60 0.98 -9.58
CA HIS A 45 -4.61 1.97 -10.66
C HIS A 45 -4.56 3.43 -10.17
N ARG A 46 -4.96 3.70 -8.92
CA ARG A 46 -4.90 5.03 -8.29
C ARG A 46 -3.67 5.22 -7.41
N ALA A 47 -3.15 4.13 -6.84
CA ALA A 47 -2.02 4.17 -5.91
C ALA A 47 -0.84 4.97 -6.46
N ARG A 48 -0.46 4.73 -7.73
CA ARG A 48 0.64 5.46 -8.38
C ARG A 48 0.37 6.95 -8.54
N ALA A 49 -0.84 7.32 -8.98
CA ALA A 49 -1.21 8.73 -9.16
C ALA A 49 -1.24 9.46 -7.81
N ALA A 50 -1.78 8.81 -6.78
CA ALA A 50 -1.80 9.33 -5.41
C ALA A 50 -0.38 9.51 -4.85
N ALA A 51 0.48 8.49 -4.97
CA ALA A 51 1.88 8.55 -4.56
C ALA A 51 2.63 9.71 -5.23
N LYS A 52 2.51 9.82 -6.57
CA LYS A 52 3.12 10.93 -7.33
C LYS A 52 2.65 12.29 -6.82
N ALA A 53 1.35 12.45 -6.57
CA ALA A 53 0.80 13.70 -6.05
C ALA A 53 1.29 14.01 -4.63
N LEU A 54 1.35 13.02 -3.74
CA LEU A 54 1.81 13.17 -2.35
C LEU A 54 3.29 13.57 -2.30
N VAL A 55 4.16 12.81 -2.95
CA VAL A 55 5.61 13.05 -2.93
C VAL A 55 5.97 14.39 -3.58
N SER A 56 5.29 14.76 -4.68
CA SER A 56 5.55 16.04 -5.35
C SER A 56 5.13 17.25 -4.50
N LYS A 57 4.03 17.13 -3.74
CA LYS A 57 3.49 18.24 -2.94
C LYS A 57 4.20 18.38 -1.60
N LEU A 58 4.47 17.27 -0.92
CA LEU A 58 5.03 17.27 0.42
C LEU A 58 6.56 17.36 0.42
N GLN A 59 7.22 16.84 -0.62
CA GLN A 59 8.67 16.71 -0.69
C GLN A 59 9.28 16.16 0.62
N PRO A 60 8.82 14.98 1.09
CA PRO A 60 9.21 14.48 2.39
C PRO A 60 10.71 14.20 2.46
N GLU A 61 11.32 14.56 3.60
CA GLU A 61 12.70 14.17 3.92
C GLU A 61 12.79 12.73 4.41
N GLU A 62 11.78 12.27 5.15
CA GLU A 62 11.64 10.88 5.60
C GLU A 62 10.21 10.39 5.36
N VAL A 63 10.08 9.11 5.01
CA VAL A 63 8.78 8.46 4.84
C VAL A 63 8.76 7.15 5.60
N LEU A 64 7.73 6.98 6.44
CA LEU A 64 7.43 5.73 7.11
C LEU A 64 6.06 5.23 6.64
N VAL A 65 6.04 4.04 6.05
CA VAL A 65 4.81 3.35 5.66
C VAL A 65 4.54 2.24 6.67
N LEU A 66 3.35 2.26 7.26
CA LEU A 66 2.86 1.20 8.14
C LEU A 66 1.76 0.45 7.38
N ASP A 67 1.97 -0.84 7.18
CA ASP A 67 1.01 -1.70 6.47
C ASP A 67 0.91 -3.08 7.15
N ALA A 68 -0.21 -3.75 6.94
CA ALA A 68 -0.46 -5.09 7.47
C ALA A 68 -0.11 -6.14 6.42
N VAL A 69 0.82 -7.05 6.74
CA VAL A 69 1.19 -8.15 5.88
C VAL A 69 0.27 -9.35 6.16
N GLN A 70 -0.45 -9.82 5.13
CA GLN A 70 -1.18 -11.09 5.23
C GLN A 70 -0.24 -12.25 4.96
N SER A 71 -0.11 -13.17 5.93
CA SER A 71 0.76 -14.36 5.82
C SER A 71 0.15 -15.51 5.01
N GLY A 72 -1.09 -15.37 4.53
CA GLY A 72 -1.93 -16.47 4.02
C GLY A 72 -1.44 -17.22 2.77
N SER A 73 -0.37 -16.76 2.11
CA SER A 73 0.24 -17.45 0.95
C SER A 73 1.64 -18.00 1.21
N TYR A 74 2.15 -17.89 2.45
CA TYR A 74 3.44 -18.49 2.80
C TYR A 74 3.31 -20.02 2.87
N ARG A 75 3.99 -20.72 1.95
CA ARG A 75 3.98 -22.19 1.85
C ARG A 75 4.94 -22.88 2.82
N GLY A 76 5.75 -22.12 3.57
CA GLY A 76 6.63 -22.64 4.61
C GLY A 76 5.90 -22.79 5.96
N ARG A 77 6.55 -23.45 6.92
CA ARG A 77 6.03 -23.59 8.28
C ARG A 77 6.32 -22.32 9.08
N LEU A 78 5.49 -21.28 8.93
CA LEU A 78 5.36 -20.29 10.00
C LEU A 78 4.57 -20.97 11.12
N ALA A 79 5.00 -20.83 12.36
CA ALA A 79 4.09 -21.09 13.47
C ALA A 79 2.86 -20.20 13.26
N ALA A 80 1.65 -20.72 13.49
CA ALA A 80 0.40 -20.06 13.12
C ALA A 80 0.23 -18.62 13.69
N ASP A 81 1.07 -18.24 14.66
CA ASP A 81 1.06 -16.97 15.37
C ASP A 81 2.32 -16.10 15.19
N GLU A 82 3.27 -16.46 14.30
CA GLU A 82 4.48 -15.64 14.14
C GLU A 82 4.19 -14.41 13.26
N PRO A 83 4.33 -13.17 13.79
CA PRO A 83 4.07 -11.96 13.01
C PRO A 83 5.11 -11.81 11.90
N VAL A 84 4.65 -11.62 10.66
CA VAL A 84 5.53 -11.28 9.54
C VAL A 84 5.82 -9.78 9.59
N GLU A 85 6.95 -9.43 10.18
CA GLU A 85 7.42 -8.05 10.18
C GLU A 85 8.34 -7.79 8.98
N GLY A 86 8.02 -6.75 8.22
CA GLY A 86 8.78 -6.34 7.06
C GLY A 86 9.22 -4.90 7.22
N LYS A 87 10.51 -4.64 7.00
CA LYS A 87 11.02 -3.28 6.83
C LYS A 87 11.32 -3.05 5.36
N LEU A 88 10.63 -2.09 4.75
CA LEU A 88 10.94 -1.60 3.42
C LEU A 88 11.42 -0.15 3.53
N GLU A 89 12.61 0.11 3.01
CA GLU A 89 13.27 1.41 3.05
C GLU A 89 13.87 1.72 1.68
N THR A 90 13.91 3.00 1.34
CA THR A 90 14.61 3.52 0.16
C THR A 90 16.13 3.39 0.35
N ARG A 91 16.89 3.50 -0.76
CA ARG A 91 18.36 3.39 -0.71
C ARG A 91 18.99 4.52 0.07
N ALA A 92 18.44 5.73 0.00
CA ALA A 92 18.96 6.87 0.75
C ALA A 92 18.72 6.68 2.25
N ALA A 93 17.51 6.30 2.67
CA ALA A 93 17.24 5.91 4.05
C ALA A 93 18.15 4.77 4.55
N ARG A 94 18.35 3.71 3.74
CA ARG A 94 19.27 2.61 4.10
C ARG A 94 20.70 3.10 4.34
N ARG A 95 21.22 3.98 3.48
CA ARG A 95 22.57 4.55 3.63
C ARG A 95 22.73 5.37 4.91
N GLN A 96 21.65 5.96 5.39
CA GLN A 96 21.60 6.71 6.64
C GLN A 96 21.36 5.82 7.87
N GLY A 97 21.31 4.50 7.70
CA GLY A 97 21.07 3.53 8.77
C GLY A 97 19.60 3.26 9.07
N GLY A 98 18.69 3.71 8.19
CA GLY A 98 17.24 3.53 8.27
C GLY A 98 16.50 4.75 8.83
N VAL A 99 15.16 4.70 8.77
CA VAL A 99 14.27 5.78 9.20
C VAL A 99 13.86 5.63 10.67
N GLY A 100 14.16 6.62 11.51
CA GLY A 100 13.67 6.75 12.89
C GLY A 100 13.52 5.45 13.69
N VAL A 101 12.31 5.20 14.21
CA VAL A 101 11.97 3.99 14.99
C VAL A 101 12.05 2.69 14.19
N ALA A 102 11.96 2.75 12.86
CA ALA A 102 12.06 1.57 12.01
C ALA A 102 13.51 1.03 11.93
N ARG A 103 14.52 1.75 12.44
CA ARG A 103 15.90 1.25 12.54
C ARG A 103 16.02 -0.05 13.33
N ALA A 104 15.19 -0.22 14.35
CA ALA A 104 15.18 -1.40 15.21
C ALA A 104 14.37 -2.58 14.63
N VAL A 105 13.59 -2.35 13.56
CA VAL A 105 12.77 -3.39 12.95
C VAL A 105 13.67 -4.28 12.09
N ALA A 106 13.75 -5.56 12.46
CA ALA A 106 14.40 -6.56 11.64
C ALA A 106 13.56 -6.84 10.38
N ALA A 107 14.22 -6.95 9.23
CA ALA A 107 13.55 -7.41 8.02
C ALA A 107 13.34 -8.92 8.12
N LEU A 108 12.16 -9.35 8.57
CA LEU A 108 11.77 -10.76 8.70
C LEU A 108 10.94 -11.26 7.51
N ALA A 109 10.65 -10.39 6.54
CA ALA A 109 9.98 -10.78 5.32
C ALA A 109 10.79 -11.86 4.56
N PRO A 110 10.18 -13.01 4.19
CA PRO A 110 10.85 -14.05 3.45
C PRO A 110 11.47 -13.54 2.14
N PRO A 111 12.62 -14.10 1.71
CA PRO A 111 13.18 -13.79 0.39
C PRO A 111 12.17 -14.00 -0.73
N GLY A 112 12.10 -13.06 -1.67
CA GLY A 112 11.13 -13.10 -2.77
C GLY A 112 9.73 -12.58 -2.41
N SER A 113 9.52 -12.07 -1.20
CA SER A 113 8.29 -11.35 -0.84
C SER A 113 8.10 -10.13 -1.74
N VAL A 114 6.85 -9.88 -2.13
CA VAL A 114 6.44 -8.73 -2.93
C VAL A 114 5.48 -7.88 -2.12
N VAL A 115 5.63 -6.57 -2.21
CA VAL A 115 4.74 -5.59 -1.58
C VAL A 115 4.09 -4.77 -2.68
N ASP A 116 2.78 -4.59 -2.62
CA ASP A 116 2.00 -3.77 -3.55
C ASP A 116 1.22 -2.67 -2.80
N GLY A 117 0.28 -2.02 -3.49
CA GLY A 117 -0.56 -0.98 -2.89
C GLY A 117 0.09 0.41 -2.80
N LEU A 118 -0.55 1.30 -2.04
CA LEU A 118 -0.15 2.71 -1.94
C LEU A 118 1.21 2.88 -1.26
N GLY A 119 1.49 2.09 -0.22
CA GLY A 119 2.76 2.13 0.51
C GLY A 119 3.95 1.87 -0.41
N ALA A 120 3.89 0.78 -1.18
CA ALA A 120 4.90 0.44 -2.17
C ALA A 120 5.04 1.53 -3.27
N ALA A 121 3.92 2.09 -3.72
CA ALA A 121 3.93 3.17 -4.71
C ALA A 121 4.60 4.45 -4.20
N VAL A 122 4.39 4.83 -2.94
CA VAL A 122 5.03 6.00 -2.32
C VAL A 122 6.54 5.79 -2.22
N LEU A 123 6.97 4.64 -1.70
CA LEU A 123 8.40 4.32 -1.57
C LEU A 123 9.10 4.30 -2.93
N THR A 124 8.45 3.73 -3.95
CA THR A 124 8.96 3.74 -5.33
C THR A 124 9.13 5.16 -5.87
N GLU A 125 8.14 6.03 -5.64
CA GLU A 125 8.20 7.41 -6.12
C GLU A 125 9.28 8.22 -5.39
N CYS A 126 9.51 7.98 -4.10
CA CYS A 126 10.61 8.56 -3.34
C CYS A 126 11.97 8.12 -3.92
N GLU A 127 12.15 6.81 -4.14
CA GLU A 127 13.37 6.24 -4.71
C GLU A 127 13.70 6.82 -6.10
N ILE A 128 12.71 6.88 -7.00
CA ILE A 128 12.86 7.45 -8.36
C ILE A 128 13.34 8.91 -8.31
N ARG A 129 12.90 9.66 -7.30
CA ARG A 129 13.20 11.10 -7.16
C ARG A 129 14.44 11.39 -6.33
N GLY A 130 15.11 10.35 -5.79
CA GLY A 130 16.20 10.51 -4.85
C GLY A 130 15.77 11.27 -3.59
N LYS A 131 14.53 11.04 -3.14
CA LYS A 131 13.95 11.58 -1.91
C LYS A 131 13.81 10.45 -0.90
N ALA A 132 13.87 10.80 0.39
CA ALA A 132 13.92 9.85 1.52
C ALA A 132 15.06 8.84 1.41
#